data_AF-A0A924YSL2-F1
#
_entry.id   AF-A0A924YSL2-F1
#
_cell.length_a   1.000
_cell.length_b   1.000
_cell.length_c   1.000
_cell.angle_alpha   90.00
_cell.angle_beta   90.00
_cell.angle_gamma   90.00
#
_symmetry.space_group_name_H-M   'P 1'
#
loop_
_entity.id
_entity.type
_entity.pdbx_description
1 polymer ?
#
loop_
_entity_poly.entity_id
_entity_poly.type
_entity_poly.pdbx_seq_one_letter_code
_entity_poly.pdbx_strand_id
1 'polypeptide(L)'
;MNVRSPDELAQLVAETSLFREVNRAHLDGLKEQLEWVTLADGEDLFREGDAVDALYVLAEGWLEVTKLQENLDGDSTNDRLVLSRIYPPSTIGEMQILTGGKRSATVTASLPTGLVKFPKAAFDTLLAQDHSIVEELSKTIMPRLFRDQMVSVLPKLF
;
A
#
# COMPACT_ATOMS: atom_id res chain seq x y z
N MET A 1 15.48 -4.99 18.65
CA MET A 1 14.61 -4.16 17.81
C MET A 1 15.50 -3.64 16.69
N ASN A 2 15.29 -4.09 15.46
CA ASN A 2 16.19 -3.78 14.34
C ASN A 2 15.85 -2.37 13.84
N VAL A 3 16.58 -1.35 14.32
CA VAL A 3 16.34 0.04 13.94
C VAL A 3 17.08 0.30 12.63
N ARG A 4 16.33 0.50 11.55
CA ARG A 4 16.87 0.92 10.24
C ARG A 4 17.08 2.43 10.21
N SER A 5 18.09 2.90 9.47
CA SER A 5 18.38 4.33 9.37
C SER A 5 17.39 5.04 8.42
N PRO A 6 17.15 6.35 8.57
CA PRO A 6 16.31 7.10 7.63
C PRO A 6 16.76 6.95 6.16
N ASP A 7 18.07 6.94 5.91
CA ASP A 7 18.63 6.76 4.55
C ASP A 7 18.29 5.37 3.98
N GLU A 8 18.31 4.34 4.81
CA GLU A 8 17.92 2.99 4.43
C GLU A 8 16.43 2.91 4.11
N LEU A 9 15.57 3.58 4.89
CA LEU A 9 14.13 3.63 4.62
C LEU A 9 13.83 4.34 3.30
N ALA A 10 14.47 5.48 3.04
CA ALA A 10 14.34 6.17 1.76
C ALA A 10 14.84 5.30 0.60
N GLN A 11 15.88 4.48 0.82
CA GLN A 11 16.39 3.54 -0.19
C GLN A 11 15.35 2.50 -0.58
N LEU A 12 14.76 1.83 0.40
CA LEU A 12 13.70 0.86 0.18
C LEU A 12 12.49 1.46 -0.55
N VAL A 13 12.11 2.70 -0.22
CA VAL A 13 11.00 3.39 -0.90
C VAL A 13 11.30 3.57 -2.39
N ALA A 14 12.49 4.07 -2.73
CA ALA A 14 12.86 4.33 -4.13
C ALA A 14 13.03 3.06 -4.98
N GLU A 15 13.21 1.89 -4.38
CA GLU A 15 13.32 0.63 -5.14
C GLU A 15 11.97 0.13 -5.66
N THR A 16 10.86 0.65 -5.12
CA THR A 16 9.52 0.25 -5.59
C THR A 16 9.20 0.84 -6.94
N SER A 17 8.38 0.12 -7.73
CA SER A 17 7.98 0.62 -9.06
C SER A 17 7.21 1.94 -9.00
N LEU A 18 6.58 2.27 -7.85
CA LEU A 18 5.86 3.54 -7.70
C LEU A 18 6.83 4.72 -7.58
N PHE A 19 7.93 4.58 -6.85
CA PHE A 19 8.83 5.70 -6.54
C PHE A 19 10.16 5.69 -7.30
N ARG A 20 10.47 4.64 -8.07
CA ARG A 20 11.78 4.51 -8.75
C ARG A 20 12.13 5.63 -9.72
N GLU A 21 11.12 6.30 -10.28
CA GLU A 21 11.29 7.40 -11.22
C GLU A 21 11.19 8.77 -10.51
N VAL A 22 10.87 8.79 -9.21
CA VAL A 22 10.87 10.01 -8.40
C VAL A 22 12.32 10.39 -8.09
N ASN A 23 12.67 11.65 -8.34
CA ASN A 23 14.01 12.15 -8.03
C ASN A 23 14.36 11.89 -6.56
N ARG A 24 15.52 11.28 -6.36
CA ARG A 24 16.02 10.87 -5.04
C ARG A 24 16.04 12.00 -4.02
N ALA A 25 16.37 13.22 -4.42
CA ALA A 25 16.42 14.38 -3.54
C ALA A 25 15.06 14.67 -2.86
N HIS A 26 13.94 14.38 -3.53
CA HIS A 26 12.60 14.56 -2.97
C HIS A 26 12.31 13.54 -1.87
N LEU A 27 12.71 12.28 -2.07
CA LEU A 27 12.55 11.22 -1.06
C LEU A 27 13.49 11.43 0.14
N ASP A 28 14.73 11.86 -0.11
CA ASP A 28 15.69 12.16 0.94
C ASP A 28 15.20 13.31 1.83
N GLY A 29 14.47 14.28 1.27
CA GLY A 29 13.83 15.37 2.04
C GLY A 29 12.71 14.90 2.98
N LEU A 30 12.20 13.68 2.82
CA LEU A 30 11.09 13.11 3.60
C LEU A 30 11.53 11.94 4.49
N LYS A 31 12.81 11.54 4.45
CA LYS A 31 13.31 10.32 5.09
C LYS A 31 13.06 10.24 6.60
N GLU A 32 13.10 11.38 7.29
CA GLU A 32 12.86 11.47 8.75
C GLU A 32 11.39 11.22 9.13
N GLN A 33 10.48 11.20 8.16
CA GLN A 33 9.05 10.94 8.34
C GLN A 33 8.72 9.47 8.04
N LEU A 34 9.67 8.70 7.54
CA LEU A 34 9.51 7.28 7.26
C LEU A 34 9.74 6.47 8.54
N GLU A 35 8.96 5.41 8.72
CA GLU A 35 9.06 4.56 9.91
C GLU A 35 9.21 3.09 9.50
N TRP A 36 10.13 2.37 10.14
CA TRP A 36 10.19 0.92 10.03
C TRP A 36 9.09 0.28 10.89
N VAL A 37 8.25 -0.54 10.27
CA VAL A 37 7.17 -1.28 10.91
C VAL A 37 7.38 -2.76 10.69
N THR A 38 7.20 -3.55 11.75
CA THR A 38 7.24 -5.01 11.68
C THR A 38 5.88 -5.58 12.02
N LEU A 39 5.48 -6.62 11.30
CA LEU A 39 4.29 -7.41 11.58
C LEU A 39 4.68 -8.85 11.91
N ALA A 40 4.01 -9.45 12.89
CA ALA A 40 4.06 -10.88 13.12
C ALA A 40 3.26 -11.65 12.05
N ASP A 41 3.50 -12.95 11.93
CA ASP A 41 2.65 -13.82 11.12
C ASP A 41 1.20 -13.78 11.61
N GLY A 42 0.27 -13.57 10.68
CA GLY A 42 -1.16 -13.40 10.94
C GLY A 42 -1.59 -11.99 11.40
N GLU A 43 -0.66 -11.05 11.53
CA GLU A 43 -0.99 -9.68 11.95
C GLU A 43 -1.51 -8.84 10.78
N ASP A 44 -2.62 -8.13 10.99
CA ASP A 44 -3.20 -7.24 9.99
C ASP A 44 -2.38 -5.95 9.90
N LEU A 45 -1.93 -5.60 8.69
CA LEU A 45 -1.39 -4.27 8.41
C LEU A 45 -2.48 -3.19 8.53
N PHE A 46 -3.63 -3.49 7.96
CA PHE A 46 -4.87 -2.73 8.10
C PHE A 46 -6.06 -3.59 7.63
N ARG A 47 -7.26 -3.21 8.04
CA ARG A 47 -8.51 -3.88 7.67
C ARG A 47 -9.29 -3.09 6.64
N GLU A 48 -10.13 -3.80 5.91
CA GLU A 48 -11.14 -3.19 5.04
C GLU A 48 -12.01 -2.22 5.84
N GLY A 49 -12.28 -1.03 5.29
CA GLY A 49 -13.07 0.01 5.93
C GLY A 49 -12.31 0.91 6.91
N ASP A 50 -11.06 0.60 7.23
CA ASP A 50 -10.20 1.45 8.05
C ASP A 50 -9.94 2.81 7.37
N ALA A 51 -9.66 3.82 8.20
CA ALA A 51 -9.20 5.11 7.72
C ALA A 51 -7.81 4.98 7.07
N VAL A 52 -7.53 5.88 6.13
CA VAL A 52 -6.27 5.87 5.37
C VAL A 52 -5.34 6.94 5.93
N ASP A 53 -4.27 6.51 6.60
CA ASP A 53 -3.29 7.37 7.28
C ASP A 53 -1.89 7.32 6.62
N ALA A 54 -1.60 6.27 5.85
CA ALA A 54 -0.31 6.02 5.23
C ALA A 54 -0.42 5.06 4.03
N LEU A 55 0.62 5.03 3.21
CA LEU A 55 0.95 3.89 2.36
C LEU A 55 2.15 3.14 2.93
N TYR A 56 2.38 1.93 2.45
CA TYR A 56 3.44 1.07 2.95
C TYR A 56 4.29 0.53 1.81
N VAL A 57 5.58 0.35 2.08
CA VAL A 57 6.51 -0.35 1.20
C VAL A 57 6.93 -1.65 1.87
N LEU A 58 6.57 -2.77 1.26
CA LEU A 58 6.94 -4.10 1.72
C LEU A 58 8.39 -4.38 1.33
N ALA A 59 9.24 -4.61 2.34
CA ALA A 59 10.65 -4.92 2.18
C ALA A 59 10.97 -6.40 2.47
N GLU A 60 10.25 -7.02 3.43
CA GLU A 60 10.52 -8.38 3.88
C GLU A 60 9.22 -9.18 4.13
N GLY A 61 9.24 -10.49 3.85
CA GLY A 61 8.08 -11.38 4.02
C GLY A 61 7.11 -11.35 2.83
N TRP A 62 5.82 -11.61 3.06
CA TRP A 62 4.76 -11.42 2.06
C TRP A 62 3.41 -11.21 2.74
N LEU A 63 2.49 -10.59 2.02
CA LEU A 63 1.17 -10.21 2.53
C LEU A 63 0.07 -10.90 1.71
N GLU A 64 -1.02 -11.28 2.36
CA GLU A 64 -2.25 -11.71 1.71
C GLU A 64 -3.28 -10.58 1.74
N VAL A 65 -3.97 -10.37 0.61
CA VAL A 65 -5.05 -9.40 0.47
C VAL A 65 -6.37 -10.14 0.45
N THR A 66 -7.27 -9.79 1.37
CA THR A 66 -8.59 -10.42 1.49
C THR A 66 -9.71 -9.38 1.55
N LYS A 67 -10.89 -9.74 1.06
CA LYS A 67 -12.09 -8.89 1.10
C LYS A 67 -13.24 -9.67 1.72
N LEU A 68 -14.07 -9.00 2.53
CA LEU A 68 -15.29 -9.61 3.04
C LEU A 68 -16.23 -9.94 1.89
N GLN A 69 -16.81 -11.14 1.93
CA GLN A 69 -17.78 -11.55 0.94
C GLN A 69 -19.17 -11.05 1.36
N GLU A 70 -19.79 -10.26 0.49
CA GLU A 70 -21.20 -9.90 0.63
C GLU A 70 -22.03 -11.02 -0.03
N ASN A 71 -22.97 -11.61 0.71
CA ASN A 71 -23.96 -12.49 0.09
C ASN A 71 -24.91 -11.66 -0.78
N LEU A 72 -25.56 -12.33 -1.75
CA LEU A 72 -26.56 -11.72 -2.64
C LEU A 72 -27.73 -11.07 -1.87
N ASP A 73 -27.98 -11.51 -0.64
CA ASP A 73 -29.03 -10.97 0.26
C ASP A 73 -28.57 -9.75 1.09
N GLY A 74 -27.34 -9.26 0.88
CA GLY A 74 -26.78 -8.10 1.58
C GLY A 74 -26.26 -8.38 2.99
N ASP A 75 -26.31 -9.64 3.44
CA ASP A 75 -25.72 -10.05 4.71
C ASP A 75 -24.23 -10.38 4.52
N SER A 76 -23.37 -9.73 5.29
CA SER A 76 -21.93 -10.00 5.25
C SER A 76 -21.66 -11.31 5.99
N THR A 77 -21.13 -12.33 5.30
CA THR A 77 -20.60 -13.49 6.00
C THR A 77 -19.24 -13.14 6.60
N ASN A 78 -18.78 -13.95 7.55
CA ASN A 78 -17.39 -13.86 8.01
C ASN A 78 -16.41 -14.52 7.01
N ASP A 79 -16.89 -14.91 5.82
CA ASP A 79 -16.07 -15.50 4.77
C ASP A 79 -15.27 -14.40 4.06
N ARG A 80 -14.01 -14.74 3.75
CA ARG A 80 -13.06 -13.83 3.14
C ARG A 80 -12.61 -14.40 1.81
N LEU A 81 -12.75 -13.60 0.75
CA LEU A 81 -12.19 -13.92 -0.56
C LEU A 81 -10.73 -13.45 -0.61
N VAL A 82 -9.81 -14.38 -0.88
CA VAL A 82 -8.40 -14.04 -1.17
C VAL A 82 -8.34 -13.41 -2.56
N LEU A 83 -7.93 -12.14 -2.61
CA LEU A 83 -7.83 -11.38 -3.86
C LEU A 83 -6.44 -11.51 -4.50
N SER A 84 -5.39 -11.49 -3.68
CA SER A 84 -4.01 -11.48 -4.17
C SER A 84 -3.00 -11.78 -3.06
N ARG A 85 -1.76 -12.04 -3.46
CA ARG A 85 -0.57 -12.10 -2.59
C ARG A 85 0.46 -11.08 -3.06
N ILE A 86 1.06 -10.35 -2.13
CA ILE A 86 2.00 -9.26 -2.39
C ILE A 86 3.39 -9.66 -1.89
N TYR A 87 4.39 -9.51 -2.75
CA TYR A 87 5.79 -9.84 -2.46
C TYR A 87 6.69 -8.59 -2.57
N PRO A 88 7.80 -8.51 -1.82
CA PRO A 88 8.77 -7.42 -1.93
C PRO A 88 9.48 -7.39 -3.30
N PRO A 89 9.94 -6.21 -3.76
CA PRO A 89 9.57 -4.89 -3.28
C PRO A 89 8.21 -4.47 -3.86
N SER A 90 7.27 -4.06 -3.00
CA SER A 90 5.94 -3.62 -3.44
C SER A 90 5.44 -2.45 -2.62
N THR A 91 4.64 -1.58 -3.25
CA THR A 91 3.87 -0.54 -2.57
C THR A 91 2.45 -1.04 -2.31
N ILE A 92 1.91 -0.73 -1.13
CA ILE A 92 0.61 -1.18 -0.65
C ILE A 92 -0.18 0.01 -0.09
N GLY A 93 -1.47 0.06 -0.41
CA GLY A 93 -2.39 1.04 0.16
C GLY A 93 -2.26 2.43 -0.44
N GLU A 94 -1.49 2.59 -1.51
CA GLU A 94 -1.36 3.82 -2.30
C GLU A 94 -2.69 4.22 -2.94
N MET A 95 -3.49 3.23 -3.35
CA MET A 95 -4.72 3.47 -4.12
C MET A 95 -5.67 4.42 -3.39
N GLN A 96 -5.96 4.15 -2.12
CA GLN A 96 -6.93 4.95 -1.34
C GLN A 96 -6.35 6.30 -0.86
N ILE A 97 -5.02 6.45 -0.84
CA ILE A 97 -4.38 7.75 -0.63
C ILE A 97 -4.70 8.70 -1.79
N LEU A 98 -4.78 8.17 -3.01
CA LEU A 98 -4.93 8.91 -4.25
C LEU A 98 -6.38 9.09 -4.69
N THR A 99 -7.18 8.02 -4.59
CA THR A 99 -8.61 8.05 -4.97
C THR A 99 -9.49 8.60 -3.86
N GLY A 100 -8.97 8.73 -2.64
CA GLY A 100 -9.75 8.97 -1.44
C GLY A 100 -10.60 7.76 -1.03
N GLY A 101 -11.20 7.83 0.15
CA GLY A 101 -12.03 6.77 0.71
C GLY A 101 -11.39 6.05 1.89
N LYS A 102 -11.79 4.80 2.09
CA LYS A 102 -11.34 3.88 3.15
C LYS A 102 -10.56 2.73 2.54
N ARG A 103 -9.80 1.98 3.35
CA ARG A 103 -9.12 0.76 2.88
C ARG A 103 -10.11 -0.18 2.18
N SER A 104 -9.81 -0.60 0.96
CA SER A 104 -10.72 -1.38 0.09
C SER A 104 -10.72 -2.88 0.36
N ALA A 105 -9.74 -3.36 1.12
CA ALA A 105 -9.49 -4.75 1.48
C ALA A 105 -8.68 -4.82 2.78
N THR A 106 -8.70 -5.98 3.42
CA THR A 106 -7.82 -6.32 4.55
C THR A 106 -6.49 -6.84 4.01
N VAL A 107 -5.38 -6.42 4.62
CA VAL A 107 -4.04 -6.88 4.28
C VAL A 107 -3.40 -7.48 5.51
N THR A 108 -3.02 -8.74 5.44
CA THR A 108 -2.50 -9.52 6.57
C THR A 108 -1.12 -10.07 6.24
N ALA A 109 -0.20 -10.02 7.19
CA ALA A 109 1.09 -10.67 7.06
C ALA A 109 0.94 -12.19 7.13
N SER A 110 1.61 -12.91 6.23
CA SER A 110 1.56 -14.38 6.18
C SER A 110 2.89 -15.04 6.59
N LEU A 111 3.83 -14.21 7.05
CA LEU A 111 5.12 -14.51 7.67
C LEU A 111 5.51 -13.29 8.52
N PRO A 112 6.54 -13.36 9.39
CA PRO A 112 7.17 -12.16 9.92
C PRO A 112 7.57 -11.21 8.78
N THR A 113 7.05 -9.98 8.82
CA THR A 113 7.11 -9.03 7.71
C THR A 113 7.68 -7.69 8.16
N GLY A 114 8.47 -7.07 7.28
CA GLY A 114 9.06 -5.75 7.47
C GLY A 114 8.59 -4.77 6.40
N LEU A 115 8.11 -3.60 6.83
CA LEU A 115 7.61 -2.55 5.95
C LEU A 115 8.20 -1.19 6.31
N VAL A 116 8.23 -0.30 5.32
CA VAL A 116 8.38 1.14 5.54
C VAL A 116 6.98 1.77 5.52
N LYS A 117 6.57 2.39 6.62
CA LYS A 117 5.39 3.26 6.66
C LYS A 117 5.77 4.62 6.06
N PHE A 118 5.00 5.04 5.06
CA PHE A 118 5.10 6.37 4.45
C PHE A 118 3.80 7.12 4.77
N PRO A 119 3.82 8.03 5.76
CA PRO A 119 2.63 8.76 6.19
C PRO A 119 1.99 9.55 5.04
N LYS A 120 0.65 9.64 5.06
CA LYS A 120 -0.11 10.38 4.05
C LYS A 120 0.36 11.83 3.95
N ALA A 121 0.59 12.50 5.07
CA ALA A 121 1.04 13.90 5.07
C ALA A 121 2.40 14.09 4.38
N ALA A 122 3.31 13.13 4.56
CA ALA A 122 4.61 13.10 3.90
C ALA A 122 4.46 12.89 2.39
N PHE A 123 3.58 11.97 1.98
CA PHE A 123 3.25 11.73 0.58
C PHE A 123 2.57 12.93 -0.06
N ASP A 124 1.62 13.58 0.61
CA ASP A 124 0.98 14.80 0.13
C ASP A 124 2.01 15.93 -0.03
N THR A 125 2.99 16.01 0.87
CA THR A 125 4.14 16.93 0.74
C THR A 125 4.99 16.60 -0.49
N LEU A 126 5.26 15.32 -0.76
CA LEU A 126 5.98 14.88 -1.96
C LEU A 126 5.26 15.34 -3.23
N LEU A 127 3.94 15.12 -3.32
CA LEU A 127 3.14 15.51 -4.49
C LEU A 127 3.11 17.03 -4.72
N ALA A 128 3.23 17.81 -3.64
CA ALA A 128 3.22 19.27 -3.71
C ALA A 128 4.57 19.88 -4.14
N GLN A 129 5.66 19.09 -4.18
CA GLN A 129 6.99 19.60 -4.54
C GLN A 129 7.14 19.86 -6.03
N ASP A 130 6.64 18.97 -6.89
CA ASP A 130 6.78 19.09 -8.35
C ASP A 130 5.64 18.34 -9.07
N HIS A 131 5.01 19.02 -10.03
CA HIS A 131 3.98 18.44 -10.91
C HIS A 131 4.49 17.20 -11.67
N SER A 132 5.78 17.13 -12.00
CA SER A 132 6.38 15.98 -12.69
C SER A 132 6.22 14.68 -11.89
N ILE A 133 6.21 14.77 -10.55
CA ILE A 133 6.02 13.61 -9.66
C ILE A 133 4.61 13.05 -9.86
N VAL A 134 3.59 13.90 -9.91
CA VAL A 134 2.20 13.46 -10.10
C VAL A 134 2.03 12.74 -11.44
N GLU A 135 2.62 13.28 -12.51
CA GLU A 135 2.59 12.65 -13.83
C GLU A 135 3.26 11.28 -13.83
N GLU A 136 4.42 11.17 -13.18
CA GLU A 136 5.19 9.94 -13.13
C GLU A 136 4.50 8.85 -12.31
N LEU A 137 3.98 9.21 -11.14
CA LEU A 137 3.18 8.31 -10.33
C LEU A 137 1.94 7.84 -11.10
N SER A 138 1.26 8.73 -11.83
CA SER A 138 0.04 8.41 -12.59
C SER A 138 0.26 7.31 -13.63
N LYS A 139 1.43 7.27 -14.28
CA LYS A 139 1.79 6.21 -15.24
C LYS A 139 1.85 4.83 -14.59
N THR A 140 2.22 4.76 -13.32
CA THR A 140 2.29 3.51 -12.55
C THR A 140 0.96 3.16 -11.88
N ILE A 141 0.21 4.15 -11.42
CA ILE A 141 -1.06 3.95 -10.71
C ILE A 141 -2.20 3.58 -11.66
N MET A 142 -2.32 4.22 -12.82
CA MET A 142 -3.46 3.98 -13.72
C MET A 142 -3.63 2.50 -14.10
N PRO A 143 -2.58 1.77 -14.53
CA PRO A 143 -2.71 0.33 -14.81
C PRO A 143 -3.17 -0.50 -13.60
N ARG A 144 -2.81 -0.10 -12.38
CA ARG A 144 -3.22 -0.76 -11.14
C ARG A 144 -4.70 -0.49 -10.83
N LEU A 145 -5.15 0.75 -11.01
CA LEU A 145 -6.56 1.14 -10.81
C LEU A 145 -7.51 0.32 -11.68
N PHE A 146 -7.17 0.14 -12.96
CA PHE A 146 -7.99 -0.67 -13.87
C PHE A 146 -8.06 -2.13 -13.41
N ARG A 147 -6.95 -2.70 -12.94
CA ARG A 147 -6.91 -4.07 -12.41
C ARG A 147 -7.79 -4.22 -11.16
N ASP A 148 -7.66 -3.30 -10.21
CA ASP A 148 -8.41 -3.35 -8.95
C ASP A 148 -9.93 -3.18 -9.17
N GLN A 149 -10.34 -2.25 -10.05
CA GLN A 149 -11.75 -2.08 -10.40
C GLN A 149 -12.32 -3.35 -11.05
N MET A 150 -11.58 -4.00 -11.96
CA MET A 150 -12.03 -5.25 -12.56
C MET A 150 -12.18 -6.38 -11.54
N VAL A 151 -11.26 -6.52 -10.60
CA VAL A 151 -11.34 -7.52 -9.52
C VAL A 151 -12.56 -7.28 -8.63
N SER A 152 -12.99 -6.03 -8.42
CA SER A 152 -14.20 -5.73 -7.65
C SER A 152 -15.52 -6.05 -8.38
N VAL A 153 -15.49 -6.11 -9.72
CA VAL A 153 -16.67 -6.33 -10.57
C VAL A 153 -16.85 -7.81 -10.92
N LEU A 154 -15.77 -8.57 -11.12
CA LEU A 154 -15.82 -9.97 -11.53
C LEU A 154 -16.65 -10.89 -10.61
N PRO A 155 -16.56 -10.81 -9.27
CA PRO A 155 -17.38 -11.63 -8.38
C PRO A 155 -18.89 -11.32 -8.44
N LYS A 156 -19.30 -10.21 -9.08
CA LYS A 156 -20.72 -9.83 -9.24
C LYS A 156 -21.30 -10.28 -10.58
N LEU A 157 -20.48 -10.79 -11.50
CA LEU A 157 -20.89 -11.18 -12.85
C LEU A 157 -21.13 -12.69 -13.03
N PHE A 158 -20.78 -13.48 -12.02
CA PHE A 158 -20.96 -14.94 -11.97
C PHE A 158 -21.64 -15.30 -10.65
#